data_AF-A0A1D9P442-F1
#
_entry.id   AF-A0A1D9P442-F1
#
_cell.length_a   1.000
_cell.length_b   1.000
_cell.length_c   1.000
_cell.angle_alpha   90.00
_cell.angle_beta   90.00
_cell.angle_gamma   90.00
#
_symmetry.space_group_name_H-M   'P 1'
#
loop_
_entity.id
_entity.type
_entity.pdbx_description
1 polymer ?
#
loop_
_entity_poly.entity_id
_entity_poly.type
_entity_poly.pdbx_seq_one_letter_code
_entity_poly.pdbx_strand_id
1 'polypeptide(L)'
;MISTGAEDDERIRKHVDSRKDLGFDTIELKYRIEDLVDVIRKDENPPAFLVDSLTALLANEMFKVDESGNFYVEHEAAIRVREGLTSLIDECNKSGASIVFVSDGIYSDSIIYGEETIEYQRGLAKLEQLISKRADEVMEMTAGVKGNTEPLVDGGQAVNKILIFGGAFQGKRAFAKSEFNIEDKEIYSFTADDTEVPAGYRAYEHAERLVRNILSAEESFNLLKEAEIVIVDDITCGIVPMDATDRKAREETGRLMQMLGKDRSIYRVFCGEGVKIK
;
A
#
# COMPACT_ATOMS: atom_id res chain seq x y z
N MET A 1 14.12 14.02 0.30
CA MET A 1 14.98 13.04 -0.41
C MET A 1 16.44 13.40 -0.19
N ILE A 2 17.34 12.42 -0.16
CA ILE A 2 18.79 12.67 -0.05
C ILE A 2 19.41 12.60 -1.44
N SER A 3 20.22 13.60 -1.76
CA SER A 3 20.95 13.60 -3.03
C SER A 3 22.02 12.52 -3.03
N THR A 4 22.02 11.71 -4.09
CA THR A 4 23.10 10.76 -4.40
C THR A 4 23.94 11.21 -5.61
N GLY A 5 23.64 12.39 -6.16
CA GLY A 5 24.37 12.95 -7.30
C GLY A 5 23.66 14.14 -7.95
N ALA A 6 24.25 14.63 -9.04
CA ALA A 6 23.81 15.87 -9.69
C ALA A 6 22.36 15.85 -10.20
N GLU A 7 21.83 14.67 -10.57
CA GLU A 7 20.42 14.54 -10.97
C GLU A 7 19.47 14.75 -9.79
N ASP A 8 19.79 14.18 -8.63
CA ASP A 8 19.01 14.39 -7.42
C ASP A 8 19.10 15.82 -6.92
N ASP A 9 20.28 16.45 -6.99
CA ASP A 9 20.47 17.86 -6.64
C ASP A 9 19.56 18.78 -7.46
N GLU A 10 19.51 18.57 -8.79
CA GLU A 10 18.67 19.36 -9.68
C GLU A 10 17.17 19.08 -9.45
N ARG A 11 16.82 17.84 -9.14
CA ARG A 11 15.44 17.46 -8.77
C ARG A 11 15.01 18.15 -7.47
N ILE A 12 15.86 18.11 -6.44
CA ILE A 12 15.63 18.78 -5.16
C ILE A 12 15.48 20.29 -5.38
N ARG A 13 16.39 20.90 -6.14
CA ARG A 13 16.35 22.34 -6.43
C ARG A 13 15.04 22.74 -7.12
N LYS A 14 14.64 22.04 -8.18
CA LYS A 14 13.35 22.29 -8.87
C LYS A 14 12.17 22.15 -7.93
N HIS A 15 12.20 21.16 -7.06
CA HIS A 15 11.14 20.90 -6.10
C HIS A 15 11.02 22.02 -5.05
N VAL A 16 12.15 22.49 -4.51
CA VAL A 16 12.20 23.65 -3.61
C VAL A 16 11.74 24.92 -4.33
N ASP A 17 12.24 25.17 -5.55
CA ASP A 17 11.86 26.35 -6.35
C ASP A 17 10.35 26.37 -6.64
N SER A 18 9.73 25.21 -6.90
CA SER A 18 8.30 25.10 -7.17
C SER A 18 7.40 25.45 -5.97
N ARG A 19 7.96 25.52 -4.75
CA ARG A 19 7.24 25.80 -3.50
C ARG A 19 7.38 27.24 -3.02
N LYS A 20 8.33 28.01 -3.58
CA LYS A 20 8.75 29.33 -3.07
C LYS A 20 7.61 30.35 -2.92
N ASP A 21 6.60 30.28 -3.78
CA ASP A 21 5.47 31.22 -3.80
C ASP A 21 4.15 30.61 -3.33
N LEU A 22 4.18 29.42 -2.71
CA LEU A 22 2.97 28.72 -2.22
C LEU A 22 2.57 29.11 -0.79
N GLY A 23 3.36 29.96 -0.12
CA GLY A 23 3.06 30.42 1.25
C GLY A 23 3.34 29.38 2.35
N PHE A 24 4.14 28.34 2.05
CA PHE A 24 4.59 27.37 3.04
C PHE A 24 6.02 27.67 3.51
N ASP A 25 6.25 27.52 4.81
CA ASP A 25 7.61 27.35 5.34
C ASP A 25 8.06 25.90 5.10
N THR A 26 9.26 25.73 4.54
CA THR A 26 9.81 24.40 4.21
C THR A 26 10.80 23.94 5.28
N ILE A 27 10.56 22.74 5.83
CA ILE A 27 11.48 22.05 6.73
C ILE A 27 12.00 20.80 5.99
N GLU A 28 13.29 20.78 5.68
CA GLU A 28 13.94 19.61 5.07
C GLU A 28 14.26 18.57 6.14
N LEU A 29 13.33 17.63 6.35
CA LEU A 29 13.49 16.52 7.29
C LEU A 29 13.70 15.20 6.55
N LYS A 30 14.93 14.67 6.61
CA LYS A 30 15.32 13.45 5.88
C LYS A 30 15.11 12.17 6.67
N TYR A 31 15.19 12.27 7.99
CA TYR A 31 15.20 11.17 8.95
C TYR A 31 14.44 11.61 10.20
N ARG A 32 14.14 10.66 11.08
CA ARG A 32 13.65 10.91 12.44
C ARG A 32 12.45 11.84 12.46
N ILE A 33 11.35 11.35 11.89
CA ILE A 33 10.09 12.08 11.79
C ILE A 33 9.58 12.59 13.14
N GLU A 34 9.98 11.95 14.24
CA GLU A 34 9.69 12.39 15.61
C GLU A 34 10.33 13.74 15.98
N ASP A 35 11.35 14.21 15.27
CA ASP A 35 11.97 15.52 15.54
C ASP A 35 10.97 16.68 15.27
N LEU A 36 9.88 16.45 14.52
CA LEU A 36 8.77 17.41 14.38
C LEU A 36 7.97 17.61 15.68
N VAL A 37 8.03 16.69 16.63
CA VAL A 37 7.36 16.83 17.94
C VAL A 37 7.88 18.07 18.67
N ASP A 38 9.20 18.31 18.62
CA ASP A 38 9.80 19.47 19.27
C ASP A 38 9.48 20.77 18.52
N VAL A 39 9.19 20.71 17.21
CA VAL A 39 8.70 21.86 16.44
C VAL A 39 7.30 22.23 16.91
N ILE A 40 6.38 21.25 17.00
CA ILE A 40 5.01 21.45 17.48
C ILE A 40 5.01 22.08 18.88
N ARG A 41 5.83 21.56 19.80
CA ARG A 41 5.87 22.02 21.20
C ARG A 41 6.36 23.45 21.39
N LYS A 42 7.09 24.00 20.42
CA LYS A 42 7.65 25.36 20.47
C LYS A 42 6.71 26.40 19.90
N ASP A 43 5.68 25.99 19.17
CA ASP A 43 4.74 26.92 18.57
C ASP A 43 3.64 27.31 19.58
N GLU A 44 3.33 28.61 19.63
CA GLU A 44 2.24 29.13 20.46
C GLU A 44 0.87 28.86 19.81
N ASN A 45 0.83 28.69 18.48
CA ASN A 45 -0.37 28.34 17.73
C ASN A 45 -0.21 26.95 17.09
N PRO A 46 -1.24 26.10 17.08
CA PRO A 46 -1.12 24.76 16.50
C PRO A 46 -0.79 24.84 14.99
N PRO A 47 0.37 24.33 14.55
CA PRO A 47 0.77 24.40 13.14
C PRO A 47 0.00 23.39 12.27
N ALA A 48 0.11 23.57 10.95
CA ALA A 48 -0.33 22.58 9.97
C ALA A 48 0.87 22.07 9.17
N PHE A 49 1.04 20.75 9.09
CA PHE A 49 2.12 20.11 8.34
C PHE A 49 1.62 19.36 7.11
N LEU A 50 2.41 19.43 6.05
CA LEU A 50 2.32 18.53 4.89
C LEU A 50 3.62 17.72 4.82
N VAL A 51 3.55 16.44 5.16
CA VAL A 51 4.69 15.51 5.09
C VAL A 51 4.72 14.87 3.70
N ASP A 52 5.64 15.32 2.87
CA ASP A 52 5.87 14.88 1.50
C ASP A 52 7.30 14.33 1.34
N SER A 53 7.52 13.01 1.34
CA SER A 53 6.54 11.90 1.41
C SER A 53 7.00 10.78 2.34
N LEU A 54 6.07 9.91 2.74
CA LEU A 54 6.37 8.69 3.51
C LEU A 54 7.31 7.74 2.75
N THR A 55 7.12 7.66 1.43
CA THR A 55 7.96 6.89 0.51
C THR A 55 9.41 7.37 0.60
N ALA A 56 9.64 8.69 0.48
CA ALA A 56 10.98 9.25 0.62
C ALA A 56 11.55 9.12 2.05
N LEU A 57 10.71 9.29 3.08
CA LEU A 57 11.11 9.15 4.48
C LEU A 57 11.62 7.74 4.77
N LEU A 58 10.84 6.71 4.46
CA LEU A 58 11.23 5.34 4.72
C LEU A 58 12.43 4.91 3.86
N ALA A 59 12.48 5.35 2.60
CA ALA A 59 13.62 5.04 1.73
C ALA A 59 14.93 5.59 2.31
N ASN A 60 14.94 6.84 2.79
CA ASN A 60 16.13 7.41 3.45
C ASN A 60 16.49 6.61 4.71
N GLU A 61 15.50 6.21 5.51
CA GLU A 61 15.75 5.50 6.76
C GLU A 61 16.26 4.08 6.57
N MET A 62 15.84 3.42 5.49
CA MET A 62 16.16 2.03 5.19
C MET A 62 17.43 1.88 4.36
N PHE A 63 17.63 2.69 3.32
CA PHE A 63 18.77 2.56 2.41
C PHE A 63 19.85 3.58 2.79
N LYS A 64 20.91 3.09 3.43
CA LYS A 64 21.98 3.93 3.97
C LYS A 64 23.31 3.65 3.26
N VAL A 65 24.23 4.58 3.47
CA VAL A 65 25.62 4.48 3.01
C VAL A 65 26.51 4.63 4.24
N ASP A 66 27.44 3.70 4.44
CA ASP A 66 28.41 3.78 5.53
C ASP A 66 29.49 4.85 5.28
N GLU A 67 30.37 5.08 6.25
CA GLU A 67 31.47 6.05 6.12
C GLU A 67 32.46 5.72 4.99
N SER A 68 32.47 4.46 4.53
CA SER A 68 33.32 3.98 3.43
C SER A 68 32.62 4.05 2.07
N GLY A 69 31.38 4.53 2.01
CA GLY A 69 30.61 4.63 0.77
C GLY A 69 29.87 3.35 0.38
N ASN A 70 29.81 2.34 1.25
CA ASN A 70 29.10 1.09 0.95
C ASN A 70 27.62 1.21 1.30
N PHE A 71 26.77 0.74 0.39
CA PHE A 71 25.34 0.64 0.62
C PHE A 71 25.02 -0.50 1.59
N TYR A 72 24.10 -0.24 2.50
CA TYR A 72 23.54 -1.25 3.37
C TYR A 72 22.07 -0.96 3.71
N VAL A 73 21.36 -2.00 4.14
CA VAL A 73 19.94 -1.92 4.51
C VAL A 73 19.80 -1.90 6.03
N GLU A 74 19.08 -0.91 6.52
CA GLU A 74 18.64 -0.80 7.91
C GLU A 74 17.30 -1.53 8.09
N HIS A 75 17.36 -2.83 8.40
CA HIS A 75 16.17 -3.68 8.50
C HIS A 75 15.14 -3.23 9.57
N GLU A 76 15.61 -2.53 10.61
CA GLU A 76 14.74 -2.00 11.67
C GLU A 76 14.17 -0.60 11.35
N ALA A 77 14.48 -0.03 10.18
CA ALA A 77 14.06 1.32 9.80
C ALA A 77 12.54 1.50 9.85
N ALA A 78 11.77 0.57 9.28
CA ALA A 78 10.32 0.65 9.27
C ALA A 78 9.72 0.64 10.68
N ILE A 79 10.33 -0.10 11.62
CA ILE A 79 9.89 -0.13 13.02
C ILE A 79 10.16 1.21 13.71
N ARG A 80 11.36 1.77 13.55
CA ARG A 80 11.71 3.10 14.09
C ARG A 80 10.81 4.20 13.53
N VAL A 81 10.60 4.23 12.22
CA VAL A 81 9.72 5.21 11.57
C VAL A 81 8.29 5.09 12.09
N ARG A 82 7.78 3.87 12.30
CA ARG A 82 6.46 3.63 12.88
C ARG A 82 6.33 4.22 14.29
N GLU A 83 7.35 4.06 15.13
CA GLU A 83 7.38 4.63 16.49
C GLU A 83 7.43 6.17 16.46
N GLY A 84 8.23 6.73 15.54
CA GLY A 84 8.30 8.17 15.35
C GLY A 84 6.98 8.77 14.85
N LEU A 85 6.34 8.14 13.86
CA LEU A 85 5.00 8.52 13.38
C LEU A 85 3.96 8.44 14.49
N THR A 86 4.00 7.39 15.32
CA THR A 86 3.09 7.25 16.46
C THR A 86 3.23 8.43 17.41
N SER A 87 4.47 8.77 17.79
CA SER A 87 4.77 9.90 18.68
C SER A 87 4.34 11.24 18.08
N LEU A 88 4.54 11.42 16.76
CA LEU A 88 4.15 12.64 16.05
C LEU A 88 2.63 12.81 16.01
N ILE A 89 1.89 11.75 15.67
CA ILE A 89 0.42 11.79 15.64
C ILE A 89 -0.14 12.02 17.06
N ASP A 90 0.46 11.41 18.08
CA ASP A 90 0.08 11.65 19.48
C ASP A 90 0.24 13.14 19.86
N GLU A 91 1.35 13.77 19.48
CA GLU A 91 1.57 15.19 19.77
C GLU A 91 0.64 16.08 18.95
N CYS A 92 0.33 15.74 17.69
CA CYS A 92 -0.67 16.48 16.89
C CYS A 92 -2.04 16.46 17.58
N ASN A 93 -2.50 15.28 17.99
CA ASN A 93 -3.78 15.11 18.69
C ASN A 93 -3.84 15.90 20.01
N LYS A 94 -2.71 15.96 20.73
CA LYS A 94 -2.61 16.68 22.01
C LYS A 94 -2.58 18.21 21.84
N SER A 95 -1.84 18.70 20.85
CA SER A 95 -1.60 20.12 20.62
C SER A 95 -2.69 20.79 19.76
N GLY A 96 -3.48 19.99 19.02
CA GLY A 96 -4.41 20.48 18.01
C GLY A 96 -3.74 20.80 16.67
N ALA A 97 -2.48 20.42 16.48
CA ALA A 97 -1.79 20.58 15.20
C ALA A 97 -2.43 19.68 14.13
N SER A 98 -2.51 20.17 12.90
CA SER A 98 -3.00 19.39 11.76
C SER A 98 -1.84 18.78 10.98
N ILE A 99 -2.01 17.57 10.47
CA ILE A 99 -0.97 16.91 9.68
C ILE A 99 -1.57 16.12 8.51
N VAL A 100 -0.96 16.28 7.34
CA VAL A 100 -1.29 15.53 6.12
C VAL A 100 -0.05 14.73 5.72
N PHE A 101 -0.23 13.42 5.51
CA PHE A 101 0.83 12.54 5.01
C PHE A 101 0.58 12.21 3.54
N VAL A 102 1.60 12.37 2.70
CA VAL A 102 1.60 11.96 1.29
C VAL A 102 2.40 10.68 1.15
N SER A 103 1.86 9.69 0.43
CA SER A 103 2.53 8.43 0.10
C SER A 103 2.25 8.03 -1.35
N ASP A 104 3.22 7.40 -1.99
CA ASP A 104 3.12 6.92 -3.36
C ASP A 104 2.61 5.47 -3.42
N GLY A 105 1.64 5.19 -4.31
CA GLY A 105 1.10 3.85 -4.53
C GLY A 105 2.03 2.95 -5.36
N ILE A 106 2.97 2.28 -4.69
CA ILE A 106 4.03 1.45 -5.34
C ILE A 106 3.77 -0.06 -5.29
N TYR A 107 2.50 -0.46 -5.19
CA TYR A 107 2.11 -1.82 -4.79
C TYR A 107 1.49 -2.68 -5.89
N SER A 108 1.26 -2.10 -7.07
CA SER A 108 0.32 -2.67 -8.05
C SER A 108 0.93 -3.08 -9.39
N ASP A 109 2.21 -3.45 -9.39
CA ASP A 109 2.89 -4.03 -10.56
C ASP A 109 3.10 -5.54 -10.42
N SER A 110 3.55 -6.16 -11.51
CA SER A 110 3.86 -7.60 -11.58
C SER A 110 5.36 -7.89 -11.51
N ILE A 111 6.19 -6.94 -11.09
CA ILE A 111 7.63 -7.12 -11.02
C ILE A 111 7.96 -7.99 -9.80
N ILE A 112 8.84 -8.98 -9.99
CA ILE A 112 9.44 -9.71 -8.87
C ILE A 112 10.62 -8.91 -8.36
N TYR A 113 10.46 -8.28 -7.21
CA TYR A 113 11.50 -7.49 -6.58
C TYR A 113 12.42 -8.34 -5.70
N GLY A 114 13.65 -7.83 -5.48
CA GLY A 114 14.57 -8.36 -4.47
C GLY A 114 14.02 -8.20 -3.05
N GLU A 115 14.59 -8.97 -2.10
CA GLU A 115 14.11 -9.03 -0.71
C GLU A 115 14.07 -7.66 -0.05
N GLU A 116 15.07 -6.81 -0.30
CA GLU A 116 15.19 -5.48 0.30
C GLU A 116 14.06 -4.55 -0.18
N THR A 117 13.66 -4.66 -1.46
CA THR A 117 12.57 -3.85 -2.01
C THR A 117 11.21 -4.36 -1.53
N ILE A 118 11.05 -5.68 -1.37
CA ILE A 118 9.86 -6.28 -0.76
C ILE A 118 9.73 -5.86 0.71
N GLU A 119 10.84 -5.83 1.45
CA GLU A 119 10.90 -5.34 2.82
C GLU A 119 10.50 -3.87 2.89
N TYR A 120 11.00 -3.04 1.98
CA TYR A 120 10.61 -1.63 1.85
C TYR A 120 9.12 -1.44 1.58
N GLN A 121 8.55 -2.11 0.57
CA GLN A 121 7.12 -2.05 0.26
C GLN A 121 6.27 -2.48 1.46
N ARG A 122 6.65 -3.59 2.10
CA ARG A 122 5.95 -4.11 3.28
C ARG A 122 6.06 -3.15 4.47
N GLY A 123 7.21 -2.54 4.67
CA GLY A 123 7.45 -1.50 5.65
C GLY A 123 6.52 -0.31 5.41
N LEU A 124 6.53 0.25 4.21
CA LEU A 124 5.71 1.39 3.82
C LEU A 124 4.21 1.11 4.01
N ALA A 125 3.73 -0.05 3.55
CA ALA A 125 2.33 -0.44 3.69
C ALA A 125 1.89 -0.55 5.16
N LYS A 126 2.80 -0.95 6.06
CA LYS A 126 2.52 -0.97 7.51
C LYS A 126 2.46 0.43 8.11
N LEU A 127 3.27 1.37 7.63
CA LEU A 127 3.21 2.78 8.06
C LEU A 127 1.89 3.41 7.62
N GLU A 128 1.50 3.18 6.36
CA GLU A 128 0.22 3.65 5.81
C GLU A 128 -0.97 3.08 6.58
N GLN A 129 -0.96 1.78 6.89
CA GLN A 129 -2.00 1.15 7.72
C GLN A 129 -2.05 1.69 9.16
N LEU A 130 -0.90 2.04 9.75
CA LEU A 130 -0.86 2.71 11.05
C LEU A 130 -1.53 4.09 10.95
N ILE A 131 -1.14 4.89 9.95
CA ILE A 131 -1.64 6.25 9.77
C ILE A 131 -3.14 6.21 9.48
N SER A 132 -3.60 5.35 8.57
CA SER A 132 -5.00 5.17 8.20
C SER A 132 -5.90 4.98 9.41
N LYS A 133 -5.52 4.07 10.32
CA LYS A 133 -6.28 3.78 11.54
C LYS A 133 -6.38 4.95 12.53
N ARG A 134 -5.56 5.98 12.34
CA ARG A 134 -5.46 7.14 13.24
C ARG A 134 -5.85 8.44 12.56
N ALA A 135 -6.05 8.43 11.25
CA ALA A 135 -6.38 9.61 10.47
C ALA A 135 -7.88 9.89 10.55
N ASP A 136 -8.24 11.17 10.58
CA ASP A 136 -9.63 11.59 10.43
C ASP A 136 -10.14 11.32 9.01
N GLU A 137 -9.23 11.35 8.03
CA GLU A 137 -9.56 11.12 6.63
C GLU A 137 -8.41 10.44 5.88
N VAL A 138 -8.76 9.48 5.03
CA VAL A 138 -7.83 8.79 4.13
C VAL A 138 -8.34 8.98 2.72
N MET A 139 -7.46 9.37 1.80
CA MET A 139 -7.82 9.70 0.42
C MET A 139 -6.87 9.00 -0.54
N GLU A 140 -7.43 8.29 -1.51
CA GLU A 140 -6.67 7.85 -2.68
C GLU A 140 -6.79 8.91 -3.78
N MET A 141 -5.66 9.35 -4.33
CA MET A 141 -5.63 10.30 -5.45
C MET A 141 -5.39 9.54 -6.76
N THR A 142 -6.33 9.60 -7.70
CA THR A 142 -6.21 8.97 -9.02
C THR A 142 -6.44 10.01 -10.12
N ALA A 143 -5.51 10.13 -11.06
CA ALA A 143 -5.59 11.10 -12.16
C ALA A 143 -5.88 12.54 -11.70
N GLY A 144 -5.33 12.94 -10.54
CA GLY A 144 -5.53 14.27 -9.95
C GLY A 144 -6.89 14.48 -9.27
N VAL A 145 -7.73 13.44 -9.18
CA VAL A 145 -9.05 13.49 -8.56
C VAL A 145 -9.04 12.62 -7.31
N LYS A 146 -9.69 13.11 -6.25
CA LYS A 146 -9.95 12.36 -5.03
C LYS A 146 -10.88 11.17 -5.35
N GLY A 147 -10.40 9.96 -5.07
CA GLY A 147 -11.19 8.74 -5.16
C GLY A 147 -12.30 8.71 -4.10
N ASN A 148 -13.39 8.00 -4.38
CA ASN A 148 -14.45 7.80 -3.41
C ASN A 148 -13.92 6.99 -2.22
N THR A 149 -13.87 7.63 -1.06
CA THR A 149 -13.42 7.04 0.21
C THR A 149 -14.54 6.85 1.21
N GLU A 150 -15.80 7.07 0.80
CA GLU A 150 -16.95 6.86 1.68
C GLU A 150 -17.00 5.39 2.12
N PRO A 151 -16.79 5.10 3.43
CA PRO A 151 -17.04 3.78 3.96
C PRO A 151 -18.53 3.50 3.80
N LEU A 152 -18.90 2.30 3.36
CA LEU A 152 -20.32 1.98 3.31
C LEU A 152 -20.86 1.79 4.73
N VAL A 153 -21.96 2.48 4.96
CA VAL A 153 -22.92 2.22 6.02
C VAL A 153 -23.57 0.87 5.71
N ASP A 154 -23.51 -0.03 6.69
CA ASP A 154 -24.07 -1.38 6.64
C ASP A 154 -25.56 -1.32 6.24
N GLY A 155 -25.90 -1.96 5.12
CA GLY A 155 -27.22 -1.80 4.53
C GLY A 155 -27.39 -2.37 3.14
N GLY A 156 -27.25 -3.68 2.95
CA GLY A 156 -27.87 -4.30 1.77
C GLY A 156 -27.32 -5.64 1.32
N GLN A 157 -28.08 -6.69 1.65
CA GLN A 157 -28.14 -8.05 1.07
C GLN A 157 -26.85 -8.89 1.05
N ALA A 158 -26.96 -10.08 1.65
CA ALA A 158 -25.97 -11.15 1.61
C ALA A 158 -25.62 -11.50 0.15
N VAL A 159 -24.43 -11.12 -0.27
CA VAL A 159 -23.84 -11.61 -1.52
C VAL A 159 -22.98 -12.81 -1.16
N ASN A 160 -23.33 -13.99 -1.68
CA ASN A 160 -22.67 -15.25 -1.33
C ASN A 160 -21.22 -15.38 -1.83
N LYS A 161 -20.77 -14.50 -2.74
CA LYS A 161 -19.42 -14.56 -3.33
C LYS A 161 -18.78 -13.17 -3.38
N ILE A 162 -17.52 -13.11 -2.98
CA ILE A 162 -16.76 -11.88 -2.74
C ILE A 162 -15.45 -11.92 -3.54
N LEU A 163 -15.08 -10.78 -4.12
CA LEU A 163 -13.76 -10.51 -4.68
C LEU A 163 -13.13 -9.37 -3.89
N ILE A 164 -11.95 -9.60 -3.32
CA ILE A 164 -11.15 -8.59 -2.62
C ILE A 164 -9.88 -8.37 -3.44
N PHE A 165 -9.58 -7.13 -3.80
CA PHE A 165 -8.35 -6.81 -4.53
C PHE A 165 -7.71 -5.54 -3.98
N GLY A 166 -6.45 -5.30 -4.33
CA GLY A 166 -5.65 -4.16 -3.85
C GLY A 166 -4.17 -4.45 -3.93
N GLY A 167 -3.33 -3.44 -3.76
CA GLY A 167 -1.88 -3.60 -3.85
C GLY A 167 -1.28 -4.58 -2.84
N ALA A 168 -0.08 -5.07 -3.11
CA ALA A 168 0.66 -5.94 -2.19
C ALA A 168 0.78 -5.33 -0.78
N PHE A 169 0.68 -6.17 0.26
CA PHE A 169 0.81 -5.79 1.68
C PHE A 169 -0.25 -4.83 2.25
N GLN A 170 -1.22 -4.35 1.45
CA GLN A 170 -2.22 -3.35 1.85
C GLN A 170 -3.32 -3.84 2.80
N GLY A 171 -3.15 -4.99 3.47
CA GLY A 171 -4.06 -5.42 4.55
C GLY A 171 -5.29 -6.26 4.12
N LYS A 172 -5.35 -6.73 2.87
CA LYS A 172 -6.48 -7.52 2.34
C LYS A 172 -6.94 -8.69 3.22
N ARG A 173 -6.00 -9.49 3.74
CA ARG A 173 -6.32 -10.61 4.64
C ARG A 173 -6.97 -10.11 5.94
N ALA A 174 -6.42 -9.06 6.54
CA ALA A 174 -6.96 -8.50 7.78
C ALA A 174 -8.39 -7.99 7.57
N PHE A 175 -8.62 -7.26 6.47
CA PHE A 175 -9.95 -6.83 6.04
C PHE A 175 -10.91 -8.01 5.85
N ALA A 176 -10.49 -9.05 5.12
CA ALA A 176 -11.34 -10.21 4.88
C ALA A 176 -11.78 -10.90 6.18
N LYS A 177 -10.85 -11.04 7.14
CA LYS A 177 -11.11 -11.63 8.46
C LYS A 177 -12.11 -10.83 9.27
N SER A 178 -11.95 -9.50 9.31
CA SER A 178 -12.84 -8.62 10.08
C SER A 178 -14.22 -8.51 9.46
N GLU A 179 -14.29 -8.32 8.13
CA GLU A 179 -15.54 -8.03 7.42
C GLU A 179 -16.42 -9.29 7.25
N PHE A 180 -15.79 -10.44 6.95
CA PHE A 180 -16.50 -11.67 6.62
C PHE A 180 -16.39 -12.76 7.69
N ASN A 181 -15.82 -12.41 8.85
CA ASN A 181 -15.69 -13.29 10.02
C ASN A 181 -15.09 -14.67 9.64
N ILE A 182 -13.93 -14.62 8.97
CA ILE A 182 -13.14 -15.81 8.61
C ILE A 182 -11.89 -15.93 9.48
N GLU A 183 -11.49 -17.15 9.79
CA GLU A 183 -10.27 -17.46 10.53
C GLU A 183 -9.12 -17.85 9.58
N ASP A 184 -7.87 -17.75 10.05
CA ASP A 184 -6.69 -18.07 9.22
C ASP A 184 -6.73 -19.51 8.66
N LYS A 185 -7.32 -20.46 9.41
CA LYS A 185 -7.46 -21.86 8.99
C LYS A 185 -8.44 -22.05 7.82
N GLU A 186 -9.30 -21.06 7.56
CA GLU A 186 -10.27 -21.05 6.45
C GLU A 186 -9.71 -20.38 5.18
N ILE A 187 -8.46 -19.90 5.24
CA ILE A 187 -7.76 -19.21 4.16
C ILE A 187 -6.68 -20.11 3.58
N TYR A 188 -6.77 -20.38 2.28
CA TYR A 188 -5.67 -20.96 1.51
C TYR A 188 -4.86 -19.84 0.86
N SER A 189 -3.53 -19.94 0.90
CA SER A 189 -2.62 -18.96 0.31
C SER A 189 -1.81 -19.60 -0.80
N PHE A 190 -2.05 -19.19 -2.04
CA PHE A 190 -1.29 -19.72 -3.17
C PHE A 190 0.20 -19.33 -3.07
N THR A 191 1.04 -20.27 -3.47
CA THR A 191 2.48 -20.18 -3.61
C THR A 191 2.87 -20.13 -5.08
N ALA A 192 4.16 -20.00 -5.35
CA ALA A 192 4.67 -19.99 -6.72
C ALA A 192 4.58 -21.37 -7.41
N ASP A 193 4.23 -22.44 -6.70
CA ASP A 193 4.20 -23.80 -7.25
C ASP A 193 2.77 -24.33 -7.46
N ASP A 194 1.75 -23.60 -6.99
CA ASP A 194 0.37 -24.09 -7.02
C ASP A 194 -0.24 -24.00 -8.42
N THR A 195 -0.83 -25.10 -8.87
CA THR A 195 -1.54 -25.25 -10.15
C THR A 195 -2.99 -25.72 -9.98
N GLU A 196 -3.39 -26.04 -8.75
CA GLU A 196 -4.71 -26.55 -8.39
C GLU A 196 -5.30 -25.75 -7.23
N VAL A 197 -6.60 -25.91 -6.98
CA VAL A 197 -7.32 -25.23 -5.88
C VAL A 197 -7.74 -26.26 -4.84
N PRO A 198 -7.09 -26.30 -3.66
CA PRO A 198 -7.45 -27.25 -2.61
C PRO A 198 -8.86 -27.02 -2.08
N ALA A 199 -9.61 -28.09 -1.85
CA ALA A 199 -10.94 -28.01 -1.27
C ALA A 199 -10.89 -27.72 0.24
N GLY A 200 -12.02 -27.25 0.80
CA GLY A 200 -12.19 -27.11 2.26
C GLY A 200 -11.84 -25.73 2.84
N TYR A 201 -11.50 -24.77 1.99
CA TYR A 201 -11.25 -23.38 2.39
C TYR A 201 -12.39 -22.48 1.93
N ARG A 202 -12.70 -21.45 2.71
CA ARG A 202 -13.69 -20.43 2.34
C ARG A 202 -13.06 -19.31 1.52
N ALA A 203 -11.80 -18.99 1.80
CA ALA A 203 -11.07 -17.93 1.14
C ALA A 203 -9.79 -18.43 0.48
N TYR A 204 -9.48 -17.87 -0.68
CA TYR A 204 -8.27 -18.15 -1.43
C TYR A 204 -7.54 -16.84 -1.73
N GLU A 205 -6.34 -16.67 -1.20
CA GLU A 205 -5.52 -15.48 -1.39
C GLU A 205 -4.29 -15.72 -2.25
N HIS A 206 -3.75 -14.62 -2.78
CA HIS A 206 -2.69 -14.63 -3.78
C HIS A 206 -3.09 -15.34 -5.08
N ALA A 207 -4.36 -15.21 -5.49
CA ALA A 207 -4.88 -15.89 -6.66
C ALA A 207 -4.16 -15.50 -7.97
N GLU A 208 -3.50 -14.34 -8.03
CA GLU A 208 -2.61 -13.97 -9.13
C GLU A 208 -1.42 -14.94 -9.31
N ARG A 209 -1.00 -15.65 -8.25
CA ARG A 209 0.06 -16.67 -8.34
C ARG A 209 -0.41 -17.94 -9.02
N LEU A 210 -1.65 -18.36 -8.75
CA LEU A 210 -2.30 -19.45 -9.50
C LEU A 210 -2.38 -19.09 -10.99
N VAL A 211 -2.80 -17.86 -11.31
CA VAL A 211 -2.87 -17.37 -12.70
C VAL A 211 -1.50 -17.35 -13.35
N ARG A 212 -0.44 -16.96 -12.62
CA ARG A 212 0.93 -16.98 -13.14
C ARG A 212 1.38 -18.39 -13.56
N ASN A 213 0.96 -19.42 -12.85
CA ASN A 213 1.33 -20.80 -13.16
C ASN A 213 0.48 -21.42 -14.28
N ILE A 214 -0.81 -21.07 -14.32
CA ILE A 214 -1.76 -21.59 -15.33
C ILE A 214 -1.65 -20.81 -16.65
N LEU A 215 -1.42 -19.49 -16.58
CA LEU A 215 -1.39 -18.55 -17.71
C LEU A 215 -2.67 -18.56 -18.56
N SER A 216 -3.82 -18.77 -17.92
CA SER A 216 -5.16 -18.72 -18.52
C SER A 216 -6.20 -18.28 -17.50
N ALA A 217 -6.81 -17.12 -17.72
CA ALA A 217 -7.87 -16.58 -16.88
C ALA A 217 -9.10 -17.49 -16.84
N GLU A 218 -9.42 -18.15 -17.96
CA GLU A 218 -10.58 -19.04 -18.05
C GLU A 218 -10.41 -20.30 -17.22
N GLU A 219 -9.22 -20.90 -17.26
CA GLU A 219 -8.90 -22.07 -16.44
C GLU A 219 -8.87 -21.70 -14.96
N SER A 220 -8.17 -20.61 -14.58
CA SER A 220 -8.17 -20.13 -13.19
C SER A 220 -9.57 -19.75 -12.71
N PHE A 221 -10.41 -19.15 -13.54
CA PHE A 221 -11.81 -18.85 -13.22
C PHE A 221 -12.60 -20.12 -12.95
N ASN A 222 -12.46 -21.15 -13.80
CA ASN A 222 -13.17 -22.41 -13.61
C ASN A 222 -12.83 -23.10 -12.30
N LEU A 223 -11.60 -22.92 -11.79
CA LEU A 223 -11.16 -23.43 -10.51
C LEU A 223 -11.66 -22.58 -9.32
N LEU A 224 -11.78 -21.26 -9.47
CA LEU A 224 -12.12 -20.33 -8.40
C LEU A 224 -13.59 -19.89 -8.37
N LYS A 225 -14.39 -20.17 -9.41
CA LYS A 225 -15.76 -19.65 -9.56
C LYS A 225 -16.67 -19.98 -8.39
N GLU A 226 -16.47 -21.12 -7.72
CA GLU A 226 -17.27 -21.53 -6.56
C GLU A 226 -16.70 -21.07 -5.21
N ALA A 227 -15.49 -20.50 -5.17
CA ALA A 227 -14.92 -19.97 -3.94
C ALA A 227 -15.81 -18.87 -3.35
N GLU A 228 -16.04 -18.89 -2.04
CA GLU A 228 -16.80 -17.83 -1.34
C GLU A 228 -16.03 -16.51 -1.44
N ILE A 229 -14.74 -16.50 -1.10
CA ILE A 229 -13.88 -15.31 -1.12
C ILE A 229 -12.64 -15.56 -1.98
N VAL A 230 -12.39 -14.68 -2.94
CA VAL A 230 -11.13 -14.65 -3.71
C VAL A 230 -10.40 -13.35 -3.40
N ILE A 231 -9.13 -13.43 -3.02
CA ILE A 231 -8.28 -12.30 -2.67
C ILE A 231 -7.11 -12.22 -3.67
N VAL A 232 -6.94 -11.06 -4.30
CA VAL A 232 -5.97 -10.84 -5.39
C VAL A 232 -5.06 -9.66 -5.05
N ASP A 233 -3.74 -9.83 -5.20
CA ASP A 233 -2.83 -8.69 -5.32
C ASP A 233 -3.03 -8.06 -6.72
N ASP A 234 -3.43 -6.78 -6.78
CA ASP A 234 -3.63 -6.10 -8.06
C ASP A 234 -2.30 -5.80 -8.72
N ILE A 235 -1.86 -6.62 -9.66
CA ILE A 235 -0.62 -6.45 -10.41
C ILE A 235 -0.80 -5.71 -11.76
N THR A 236 -1.98 -5.11 -11.98
CA THR A 236 -2.42 -4.67 -13.31
C THR A 236 -2.18 -3.19 -13.60
N CYS A 237 -1.83 -2.40 -12.57
CA CYS A 237 -1.79 -0.93 -12.64
C CYS A 237 -0.37 -0.34 -12.66
N GLY A 238 0.66 -1.14 -12.44
CA GLY A 238 2.04 -0.65 -12.37
C GLY A 238 2.87 -0.91 -13.62
N ILE A 239 4.20 -0.98 -13.44
CA ILE A 239 5.18 -1.08 -14.53
C ILE A 239 4.95 -2.34 -15.36
N VAL A 240 5.07 -2.22 -16.69
CA VAL A 240 4.98 -3.36 -17.61
C VAL A 240 6.26 -4.20 -17.49
N PRO A 241 6.16 -5.50 -17.13
CA PRO A 241 7.34 -6.32 -16.97
C PRO A 241 8.02 -6.61 -18.31
N MET A 242 9.35 -6.79 -18.25
CA MET A 242 10.17 -7.11 -19.43
C MET A 242 10.04 -8.57 -19.86
N ASP A 243 9.74 -9.47 -18.92
CA ASP A 243 9.51 -10.88 -19.22
C ASP A 243 8.14 -11.11 -19.87
N ALA A 244 8.10 -11.98 -20.88
CA ALA A 244 6.87 -12.26 -21.64
C ALA A 244 5.85 -13.05 -20.82
N THR A 245 6.31 -13.94 -19.95
CA THR A 245 5.46 -14.73 -19.06
C THR A 245 4.82 -13.83 -18.01
N ASP A 246 5.59 -12.93 -17.41
CA ASP A 246 5.08 -11.95 -16.45
C ASP A 246 4.05 -11.01 -17.07
N ARG A 247 4.28 -10.54 -18.31
CA ARG A 247 3.28 -9.73 -19.04
C ARG A 247 1.98 -10.51 -19.26
N LYS A 248 2.09 -11.77 -19.67
CA LYS A 248 0.92 -12.63 -19.88
C LYS A 248 0.19 -12.86 -18.56
N ALA A 249 0.91 -13.18 -17.48
CA ALA A 249 0.32 -13.37 -16.15
C ALA A 249 -0.43 -12.11 -15.69
N ARG A 250 0.15 -10.91 -15.86
CA ARG A 250 -0.53 -9.63 -15.58
C ARG A 250 -1.84 -9.49 -16.36
N GLU A 251 -1.82 -9.77 -17.66
CA GLU A 251 -3.02 -9.66 -18.51
C GLU A 251 -4.10 -10.67 -18.11
N GLU A 252 -3.73 -11.92 -17.89
CA GLU A 252 -4.64 -12.98 -17.47
C GLU A 252 -5.20 -12.72 -16.06
N THR A 253 -4.43 -12.15 -15.13
CA THR A 253 -4.93 -11.76 -13.81
C THR A 253 -6.00 -10.68 -13.93
N GLY A 254 -5.80 -9.69 -14.80
CA GLY A 254 -6.82 -8.68 -15.08
C GLY A 254 -8.10 -9.26 -15.68
N ARG A 255 -7.98 -10.25 -16.59
CA ARG A 255 -9.12 -10.97 -17.15
C ARG A 255 -9.85 -11.81 -16.10
N LEU A 256 -9.12 -12.51 -15.23
CA LEU A 256 -9.70 -13.28 -14.11
C LEU A 256 -10.52 -12.37 -13.21
N MET A 257 -9.97 -11.22 -12.79
CA MET A 257 -10.70 -10.27 -11.94
C MET A 257 -11.98 -9.77 -12.61
N GLN A 258 -11.96 -9.49 -13.92
CA GLN A 258 -13.17 -9.12 -14.66
C GLN A 258 -14.21 -10.25 -14.73
N MET A 259 -13.78 -11.51 -14.87
CA MET A 259 -14.66 -12.68 -14.90
C MET A 259 -15.31 -12.91 -13.53
N LEU A 260 -14.51 -12.92 -12.46
CA LEU A 260 -14.97 -13.05 -11.07
C LEU A 260 -15.86 -11.87 -10.66
N GLY A 261 -15.57 -10.66 -11.14
CA GLY A 261 -16.34 -9.46 -10.82
C GLY A 261 -17.76 -9.45 -11.40
N LYS A 262 -18.15 -10.40 -12.26
CA LYS A 262 -19.50 -10.43 -12.86
C LYS A 262 -20.58 -10.78 -11.83
N ASP A 263 -20.32 -11.73 -10.94
CA ASP A 263 -21.28 -12.30 -10.00
C ASP A 263 -20.90 -12.12 -8.51
N ARG A 264 -19.88 -11.31 -8.22
CA ARG A 264 -19.37 -11.06 -6.86
C ARG A 264 -19.58 -9.63 -6.39
N SER A 265 -19.69 -9.45 -5.07
CA SER A 265 -19.40 -8.16 -4.44
C SER A 265 -17.90 -7.90 -4.54
N ILE A 266 -17.52 -6.68 -4.88
CA ILE A 266 -16.12 -6.33 -5.12
C ILE A 266 -15.67 -5.30 -4.09
N TYR A 267 -14.59 -5.62 -3.40
CA TYR A 267 -13.95 -4.74 -2.42
C TYR A 267 -12.53 -4.42 -2.87
N ARG A 268 -12.20 -3.12 -2.89
CA ARG A 268 -10.83 -2.64 -3.05
C ARG A 268 -10.26 -2.33 -1.68
N VAL A 269 -9.04 -2.81 -1.39
CA VAL A 269 -8.35 -2.52 -0.13
C VAL A 269 -7.11 -1.68 -0.40
N PHE A 270 -6.99 -0.56 0.31
CA PHE A 270 -5.81 0.29 0.34
C PHE A 270 -5.64 0.87 1.75
N CYS A 271 -4.40 1.03 2.21
CA CYS A 271 -4.05 1.42 3.57
C CYS A 271 -4.73 0.61 4.69
N GLY A 272 -5.16 -0.63 4.40
CA GLY A 272 -5.92 -1.48 5.32
C GLY A 272 -7.44 -1.24 5.32
N GLU A 273 -7.93 -0.22 4.62
CA GLU A 273 -9.35 0.10 4.51
C GLU A 273 -9.95 -0.56 3.28
N GLY A 274 -11.10 -1.22 3.45
CA GLY A 274 -11.86 -1.82 2.37
C GLY A 274 -12.99 -0.92 1.89
N VAL A 275 -13.05 -0.66 0.59
CA VAL A 275 -14.14 0.08 -0.08
C VAL A 275 -14.85 -0.86 -1.03
N LYS A 276 -16.16 -1.07 -0.84
CA LYS A 276 -16.96 -1.82 -1.80
C LYS A 276 -17.19 -0.95 -3.04
N ILE A 277 -16.91 -1.51 -4.22
CA ILE A 277 -17.07 -0.83 -5.50
C ILE A 277 -18.18 -1.46 -6.37
N LYS A 278 -18.70 -2.63 -5.98
CA LYS A 278 -19.85 -3.31 -6.60
C LYS A 278 -20.49 -4.28 -5.61
#